data_AF-A0A4S4LML5-F1
#
_entry.id   AF-A0A4S4LML5-F1
#
_cell.length_a   1.000
_cell.length_b   1.000
_cell.length_c   1.000
_cell.angle_alpha   90.00
_cell.angle_beta   90.00
_cell.angle_gamma   90.00
#
_symmetry.space_group_name_H-M   'P 1'
#
loop_
_entity.id
_entity.type
_entity.pdbx_description
1 polymer ?
#
loop_
_entity_poly.entity_id
_entity_poly.type
_entity_poly.pdbx_seq_one_letter_code
_entity_poly.pdbx_strand_id
1 'polypeptide(L)'
;MADPSGAAPQPGPNDISTAILRPKKSPNRLIVDEATADDNSVATLNPATMDALQLFRGDTIIVRGKKRRDTVLICLSSDDVEEGKIQMNKVARNNLRVKLGDLVNVHQCLDIKYGKRVHILPFDDSVEGLSGNIFDVYLKPYFLE
;
A
#
# COMPACT_ATOMS: atom_id res chain seq x y z
N MET A 1 -31.02 -29.60 13.40
CA MET A 1 -30.92 -30.49 12.23
C MET A 1 -29.53 -30.29 11.64
N ALA A 2 -28.74 -31.37 11.49
CA ALA A 2 -27.38 -31.30 10.99
C ALA A 2 -27.38 -31.23 9.44
N ASP A 3 -26.49 -30.40 8.90
CA ASP A 3 -26.24 -30.24 7.46
C ASP A 3 -25.80 -31.60 6.85
N PRO A 4 -26.44 -32.09 5.76
CA PRO A 4 -26.15 -33.39 5.15
C PRO A 4 -24.77 -33.49 4.46
N SER A 5 -24.00 -32.40 4.41
CA SER A 5 -22.68 -32.34 3.77
C SER A 5 -21.56 -33.14 4.48
N GLY A 6 -21.73 -33.51 5.75
CA GLY A 6 -20.68 -34.18 6.53
C GLY A 6 -19.44 -33.29 6.81
N ALA A 7 -19.51 -32.01 6.44
CA ALA A 7 -18.51 -31.02 6.77
C ALA A 7 -18.49 -30.76 8.29
N ALA A 8 -17.30 -30.61 8.85
CA ALA A 8 -17.15 -30.25 10.26
C ALA A 8 -17.93 -28.95 10.56
N PRO A 9 -18.54 -28.82 11.76
CA PRO A 9 -19.28 -27.62 12.13
C PRO A 9 -18.40 -26.39 11.91
N GLN A 10 -18.90 -25.41 11.15
CA GLN A 10 -18.15 -24.17 10.98
C GLN A 10 -17.95 -23.52 12.35
N PRO A 11 -16.70 -23.18 12.72
CA PRO A 11 -16.40 -22.62 14.02
C PRO A 11 -17.19 -21.32 14.21
N GLY A 12 -17.94 -21.24 15.32
CA GLY A 12 -18.78 -20.09 15.62
C GLY A 12 -18.00 -18.78 15.78
N PRO A 13 -18.65 -17.62 15.74
CA PRO A 13 -17.99 -16.31 15.75
C PRO A 13 -17.10 -16.05 16.97
N ASN A 14 -17.30 -16.80 18.07
CA ASN A 14 -16.52 -16.74 19.30
C ASN A 14 -15.59 -17.95 19.55
N ASP A 15 -15.39 -18.83 18.57
CA ASP A 15 -14.47 -19.95 18.70
C ASP A 15 -13.01 -19.48 18.89
N ILE A 16 -12.43 -19.84 20.03
CA ILE A 16 -11.06 -19.48 20.42
C ILE A 16 -10.05 -20.01 19.39
N SER A 17 -10.36 -21.14 18.75
CA SER A 17 -9.55 -21.78 17.70
C SER A 17 -9.35 -20.88 16.47
N THR A 18 -10.29 -19.95 16.21
CA THR A 18 -10.22 -19.00 15.08
C THR A 18 -9.86 -17.57 15.49
N ALA A 19 -9.56 -17.32 16.77
CA ALA A 19 -9.31 -15.97 17.29
C ALA A 19 -8.18 -15.23 16.54
N ILE A 20 -7.16 -15.94 16.05
CA ILE A 20 -6.04 -15.37 15.29
C ILE A 20 -6.48 -14.87 13.90
N LEU A 21 -7.47 -15.53 13.28
CA LEU A 21 -7.97 -15.19 11.95
C LEU A 21 -8.93 -13.98 11.98
N ARG A 22 -9.45 -13.62 13.16
CA ARG A 22 -10.40 -12.52 13.28
C ARG A 22 -9.71 -11.20 12.90
N PRO A 23 -10.39 -10.33 12.16
CA PRO A 23 -9.86 -9.00 11.87
C PRO A 23 -9.63 -8.24 13.17
N LYS A 24 -8.37 -8.05 13.56
CA LYS A 24 -8.03 -7.09 14.61
C LYS A 24 -8.40 -5.69 14.10
N LYS A 25 -9.27 -5.00 14.83
CA LYS A 25 -9.53 -3.58 14.63
C LYS A 25 -8.30 -2.83 15.12
N SER A 26 -7.54 -2.25 14.21
CA SER A 26 -6.46 -1.32 14.53
C SER A 26 -6.61 -0.08 13.65
N PRO A 27 -6.41 1.12 14.20
CA PRO A 27 -6.65 2.37 13.48
C PRO A 27 -5.76 2.50 12.24
N ASN A 28 -4.60 1.86 12.27
CA ASN A 28 -3.61 1.88 11.19
C ASN A 28 -3.83 0.82 10.11
N ARG A 29 -4.94 0.08 10.18
CA ARG A 29 -5.30 -0.95 9.19
C ARG A 29 -6.34 -0.38 8.23
N LEU A 30 -5.89 -0.02 7.04
CA LEU A 30 -6.68 0.71 6.05
C LEU A 30 -7.04 -0.20 4.87
N ILE A 31 -8.19 0.08 4.25
CA ILE A 31 -8.65 -0.62 3.05
C ILE A 31 -8.06 0.08 1.81
N VAL A 32 -7.45 -0.70 0.92
CA VAL A 32 -6.86 -0.19 -0.32
C VAL A 32 -7.97 0.22 -1.30
N ASP A 33 -7.87 1.43 -1.81
CA ASP A 33 -8.75 2.00 -2.83
C ASP A 33 -7.94 2.56 -4.02
N GLU A 34 -8.64 2.86 -5.12
CA GLU A 34 -8.02 3.37 -6.35
C GLU A 34 -7.60 4.84 -6.18
N ALA A 35 -6.39 5.18 -6.63
CA ALA A 35 -5.93 6.57 -6.63
C ALA A 35 -6.53 7.37 -7.77
N THR A 36 -6.80 8.65 -7.52
CA THR A 36 -7.25 9.62 -8.53
C THR A 36 -6.08 10.19 -9.35
N ALA A 37 -4.89 10.29 -8.74
CA ALA A 37 -3.66 10.75 -9.37
C ALA A 37 -2.73 9.57 -9.70
N ASP A 38 -1.98 9.67 -10.80
CA ASP A 38 -1.02 8.65 -11.22
C ASP A 38 0.41 9.01 -10.79
N ASP A 39 0.63 9.04 -9.47
CA ASP A 39 1.95 9.18 -8.87
C ASP A 39 2.30 7.89 -8.10
N ASN A 40 3.44 7.29 -8.44
CA ASN A 40 3.91 6.03 -7.87
C ASN A 40 4.41 6.15 -6.42
N SER A 41 4.66 7.37 -5.95
CA SER A 41 5.30 7.68 -4.67
C SER A 41 4.32 8.22 -3.64
N VAL A 42 3.04 8.36 -3.98
CA VAL A 42 2.03 9.01 -3.14
C VAL A 42 0.96 8.03 -2.67
N ALA A 43 0.52 8.23 -1.44
CA ALA A 43 -0.73 7.68 -0.93
C ALA A 43 -1.62 8.81 -0.39
N THR A 44 -2.91 8.74 -0.67
CA THR A 44 -3.87 9.74 -0.21
C THR A 44 -4.77 9.16 0.88
N LEU A 45 -4.91 9.90 1.98
CA LEU A 45 -5.74 9.57 3.13
C LEU A 45 -6.74 10.68 3.41
N ASN A 46 -7.84 10.33 4.06
CA ASN A 46 -8.76 11.30 4.64
C ASN A 46 -8.08 12.06 5.80
N PRO A 47 -8.28 13.38 5.96
CA PRO A 47 -7.72 14.16 7.07
C PRO A 47 -8.00 13.58 8.46
N ALA A 48 -9.22 13.10 8.71
CA ALA A 48 -9.57 12.50 10.01
C ALA A 48 -8.79 11.19 10.26
N THR A 49 -8.53 10.41 9.20
CA THR A 49 -7.68 9.21 9.30
C THR A 49 -6.22 9.59 9.55
N MET A 50 -5.73 10.68 8.95
CA MET A 50 -4.38 11.18 9.21
C MET A 50 -4.23 11.66 10.66
N ASP A 51 -5.18 12.42 11.19
CA ASP A 51 -5.19 12.89 12.57
C ASP A 51 -5.19 11.73 13.57
N ALA A 52 -6.02 10.71 13.33
CA ALA A 52 -6.08 9.50 14.15
C ALA A 52 -4.75 8.72 14.17
N LEU A 53 -3.96 8.82 13.09
CA LEU A 53 -2.65 8.20 12.95
C LEU A 53 -1.49 9.14 13.30
N GLN A 54 -1.79 10.39 13.68
CA GLN A 54 -0.81 11.44 13.95
C GLN A 54 0.15 11.68 12.77
N LEU A 55 -0.38 11.60 11.56
CA LEU A 55 0.33 11.86 10.31
C LEU A 55 0.03 13.28 9.82
N PHE A 56 1.05 13.95 9.31
CA PHE A 56 0.89 15.24 8.64
C PHE A 56 1.01 15.11 7.12
N ARG A 57 0.48 16.10 6.40
CA ARG A 57 0.62 16.18 4.95
C ARG A 57 2.11 16.30 4.59
N GLY A 58 2.58 15.41 3.72
CA GLY A 58 3.97 15.32 3.30
C GLY A 58 4.82 14.34 4.12
N ASP A 59 4.27 13.73 5.17
CA ASP A 59 4.98 12.71 5.94
C ASP A 59 5.33 11.50 5.07
N THR A 60 6.51 10.96 5.31
CA THR A 60 6.91 9.67 4.76
C THR A 60 6.28 8.56 5.59
N ILE A 61 5.58 7.64 4.93
CA ILE A 61 4.94 6.48 5.56
C ILE A 61 5.49 5.18 4.98
N ILE A 62 5.52 4.14 5.80
CA ILE A 62 5.75 2.76 5.37
C ILE A 62 4.41 2.02 5.36
N VAL A 63 4.04 1.51 4.19
CA VAL A 63 2.85 0.69 4.00
C VAL A 63 3.30 -0.77 3.94
N ARG A 64 2.69 -1.61 4.77
CA ARG A 64 2.96 -3.05 4.83
C ARG A 64 1.81 -3.81 4.20
N GLY A 65 2.12 -4.52 3.11
CA GLY A 65 1.19 -5.33 2.33
C GLY A 65 1.29 -6.82 2.68
N LYS A 66 1.02 -7.66 1.67
CA LYS A 66 1.03 -9.12 1.79
C LYS A 66 2.41 -9.68 1.48
N LYS A 67 2.64 -10.95 1.85
CA LYS A 67 3.89 -11.69 1.54
C LYS A 67 5.16 -10.94 1.99
N ARG A 68 5.08 -10.24 3.14
CA ARG A 68 6.17 -9.43 3.71
C ARG A 68 6.71 -8.36 2.75
N ARG A 69 5.85 -7.82 1.88
CA ARG A 69 6.19 -6.69 1.01
C ARG A 69 5.80 -5.39 1.67
N ASP A 70 6.71 -4.44 1.62
CA ASP A 70 6.59 -3.10 2.12
C ASP A 70 6.99 -2.09 1.04
N THR A 71 6.34 -0.93 1.08
CA THR A 71 6.60 0.19 0.18
C THR A 71 6.59 1.47 1.00
N VAL A 72 7.49 2.39 0.68
CA VAL A 72 7.52 3.74 1.26
C VAL A 72 6.75 4.68 0.33
N LEU A 73 5.87 5.50 0.89
CA LEU A 73 5.06 6.47 0.16
C LEU A 73 5.01 7.80 0.93
N ILE A 74 4.69 8.89 0.25
CA ILE A 74 4.41 10.20 0.82
C ILE A 74 2.90 10.30 1.06
N CYS A 75 2.51 10.70 2.26
CA CYS A 75 1.11 10.84 2.64
C CYS A 75 0.57 12.22 2.23
N LEU A 76 -0.49 12.24 1.42
CA LEU A 76 -1.27 13.44 1.11
C LEU A 76 -2.68 13.35 1.70
N SER A 77 -3.28 14.51 1.92
CA SER A 77 -4.63 14.67 2.45
C SER A 77 -5.64 14.98 1.34
N SER A 78 -6.82 14.35 1.36
CA SER A 78 -7.97 14.70 0.53
C SER A 78 -9.28 14.31 1.22
N ASP A 79 -10.26 15.21 1.17
CA ASP A 79 -11.61 14.99 1.72
C ASP A 79 -12.46 14.03 0.87
N ASP A 80 -12.04 13.74 -0.37
CA ASP A 80 -12.74 12.81 -1.27
C ASP A 80 -12.46 11.34 -0.92
N VAL A 81 -11.49 11.08 -0.05
CA VAL A 81 -11.15 9.74 0.42
C VAL A 81 -12.01 9.41 1.62
N GLU A 82 -12.64 8.24 1.62
CA GLU A 82 -13.41 7.76 2.76
C GLU A 82 -12.49 7.42 3.95
N GLU A 83 -12.98 7.68 5.17
CA GLU A 83 -12.25 7.32 6.40
C GLU A 83 -11.94 5.82 6.45
N GLY A 84 -10.74 5.47 6.92
CA GLY A 84 -10.30 4.08 6.99
C GLY A 84 -9.87 3.49 5.63
N LYS A 85 -9.84 4.28 4.56
CA LYS A 85 -9.27 3.89 3.27
C LYS A 85 -7.91 4.55 3.01
N ILE A 86 -7.17 3.93 2.10
CA ILE A 86 -5.92 4.45 1.54
C ILE A 86 -5.94 4.31 0.02
N GLN A 87 -5.82 5.45 -0.66
CA GLN A 87 -5.71 5.48 -2.11
C GLN A 87 -4.24 5.39 -2.52
N MET A 88 -3.93 4.46 -3.42
CA MET A 88 -2.60 4.31 -4.01
C MET A 88 -2.73 3.73 -5.41
N ASN A 89 -1.83 4.09 -6.33
CA ASN A 89 -1.93 3.67 -7.71
C ASN A 89 -1.59 2.18 -7.93
N LYS A 90 -1.76 1.71 -9.16
CA LYS A 90 -1.52 0.30 -9.51
C LYS A 90 -0.08 -0.16 -9.24
N VAL A 91 0.91 0.71 -9.42
CA VAL A 91 2.33 0.38 -9.18
C VAL A 91 2.58 0.14 -7.71
N ALA A 92 2.12 1.02 -6.81
CA ALA A 92 2.24 0.86 -5.37
C ALA A 92 1.55 -0.43 -4.88
N ARG A 93 0.33 -0.72 -5.38
CA ARG A 93 -0.40 -1.96 -5.04
C ARG A 93 0.35 -3.23 -5.48
N ASN A 94 0.94 -3.21 -6.68
CA ASN A 94 1.72 -4.32 -7.20
C ASN A 94 2.96 -4.61 -6.37
N ASN A 95 3.67 -3.56 -5.93
CA ASN A 95 4.82 -3.68 -5.03
C ASN A 95 4.42 -4.35 -3.69
N LEU A 96 3.27 -3.97 -3.14
CA LEU A 96 2.71 -4.50 -1.90
C LEU A 96 2.01 -5.87 -2.03
N ARG A 97 1.80 -6.35 -3.26
CA ARG A 97 1.05 -7.59 -3.57
C ARG A 97 -0.38 -7.58 -3.04
N VAL A 98 -1.06 -6.43 -3.16
CA VAL A 98 -2.44 -6.22 -2.74
C VAL A 98 -3.34 -5.86 -3.91
N LYS A 99 -4.65 -6.05 -3.75
CA LYS A 99 -5.70 -5.63 -4.68
C LYS A 99 -6.61 -4.58 -4.02
N LEU A 100 -7.50 -3.97 -4.80
CA LEU A 100 -8.55 -3.11 -4.25
C LEU A 100 -9.39 -3.90 -3.24
N GLY A 101 -9.75 -3.26 -2.12
CA GLY A 101 -10.46 -3.89 -1.00
C GLY A 101 -9.59 -4.71 -0.05
N ASP A 102 -8.32 -4.96 -0.37
CA ASP A 102 -7.40 -5.59 0.58
C ASP A 102 -7.04 -4.65 1.74
N LEU A 103 -6.62 -5.22 2.86
CA LEU A 103 -6.18 -4.48 4.04
C LEU A 103 -4.66 -4.35 4.05
N VAL A 104 -4.17 -3.16 4.38
CA VAL A 104 -2.75 -2.83 4.59
C VAL A 104 -2.55 -2.16 5.93
N ASN A 105 -1.34 -2.24 6.48
CA ASN A 105 -0.96 -1.50 7.68
C ASN A 105 -0.09 -0.30 7.33
N VAL A 106 -0.40 0.86 7.91
CA VAL A 106 0.34 2.11 7.69
C VAL A 106 1.07 2.53 8.96
N HIS A 107 2.30 2.99 8.82
CA HIS A 107 3.08 3.57 9.92
C HIS A 107 3.91 4.74 9.41
N GLN A 108 4.17 5.74 10.27
CA GLN A 108 5.11 6.81 9.95
C GLN A 108 6.54 6.24 9.82
N CYS A 109 7.32 6.80 8.89
CA CYS A 109 8.70 6.41 8.63
C CYS A 109 9.65 7.61 8.86
N LEU A 110 10.15 7.73 10.10
CA LEU A 110 10.95 8.89 10.54
C LEU A 110 12.44 8.80 10.19
N ASP A 111 13.00 7.59 10.01
CA ASP A 111 14.44 7.39 9.78
C ASP A 111 14.77 7.18 8.29
N ILE A 112 14.14 7.97 7.41
CA ILE A 112 14.46 7.94 5.98
C ILE A 112 15.68 8.82 5.69
N LYS A 113 16.68 8.24 5.03
CA LYS A 113 17.96 8.89 4.71
C LYS A 113 18.13 9.01 3.21
N TYR A 114 18.78 10.08 2.78
CA TYR A 114 19.16 10.23 1.37
C TYR A 114 20.06 9.08 0.91
N GLY A 115 19.65 8.42 -0.16
CA GLY A 115 20.45 7.38 -0.80
C GLY A 115 21.69 7.98 -1.46
N LYS A 116 22.86 7.37 -1.25
CA LYS A 116 24.11 7.78 -1.92
C LYS A 116 24.16 7.32 -3.37
N ARG A 117 23.62 6.14 -3.65
CA ARG A 117 23.57 5.51 -4.97
C ARG A 117 22.46 4.46 -4.98
N VAL A 118 21.76 4.34 -6.10
CA VAL A 118 20.81 3.27 -6.39
C VAL A 118 21.21 2.55 -7.68
N HIS A 119 20.79 1.30 -7.84
CA HIS A 119 20.99 0.54 -9.06
C HIS A 119 19.62 0.08 -9.56
N ILE A 120 19.26 0.53 -10.76
CA ILE A 120 17.95 0.30 -11.37
C ILE A 120 18.22 -0.35 -12.72
N LEU A 121 17.55 -1.47 -12.97
CA LEU A 121 17.57 -2.17 -14.24
C LEU A 121 16.15 -2.20 -14.81
N PRO A 122 15.99 -2.00 -16.12
CA PRO A 122 14.70 -2.20 -16.77
C PRO A 122 14.38 -3.70 -16.85
N PHE A 123 13.10 -4.03 -17.06
CA PHE A 123 12.69 -5.39 -17.40
C PHE A 123 13.05 -5.70 -18.86
N ASP A 124 13.40 -6.95 -19.13
CA ASP A 124 13.83 -7.41 -20.46
C ASP A 124 12.76 -7.20 -21.52
N ASP A 125 11.49 -7.46 -21.18
CA ASP A 125 10.32 -7.25 -22.03
C ASP A 125 9.96 -5.77 -22.24
N SER A 126 10.50 -4.85 -21.42
CA SER A 126 10.18 -3.41 -21.47
C SER A 126 11.15 -2.58 -22.31
N VAL A 127 12.27 -3.17 -22.76
CA VAL A 127 13.35 -2.46 -23.47
C VAL A 127 13.41 -2.72 -24.96
N GLU A 128 12.53 -3.58 -25.48
CA GLU A 128 12.46 -3.86 -26.92
C GLU A 128 12.16 -2.57 -27.69
N GLY A 129 13.06 -2.18 -28.58
CA GLY A 129 12.93 -0.96 -29.40
C GLY A 129 13.33 0.34 -28.70
N LEU A 130 13.80 0.32 -27.45
CA LEU A 130 14.39 1.50 -26.84
C LEU A 130 15.80 1.76 -27.40
N SER A 131 16.04 2.99 -27.84
CA SER A 131 17.34 3.46 -28.31
C SER A 131 17.83 4.62 -27.46
N GLY A 132 19.13 4.68 -27.19
CA GLY A 132 19.77 5.76 -26.42
C GLY A 132 19.97 5.42 -24.95
N ASN A 133 20.36 6.42 -24.16
CA ASN A 133 20.64 6.25 -22.74
C ASN A 133 19.35 6.29 -21.90
N ILE A 134 18.97 5.15 -21.32
CA ILE A 134 17.78 5.00 -20.46
C ILE A 134 17.79 5.98 -19.28
N PHE A 135 18.97 6.27 -18.74
CA PHE A 135 19.09 7.20 -17.61
C PHE A 135 18.62 8.61 -17.99
N ASP A 136 19.09 9.15 -19.11
CA ASP A 136 18.80 10.53 -19.52
C ASP A 136 17.35 10.70 -19.97
N VAL A 137 16.79 9.68 -20.62
CA VAL A 137 15.44 9.73 -21.20
C VAL A 137 14.35 9.43 -20.18
N TYR A 138 14.56 8.49 -19.26
CA TYR A 138 13.51 8.01 -18.35
C TYR A 138 13.80 8.30 -16.88
N LEU A 139 14.99 7.92 -16.38
CA LEU A 139 15.24 7.98 -14.94
C LEU A 139 15.46 9.42 -14.44
N LYS A 140 16.24 10.21 -15.16
CA LYS A 140 16.54 11.59 -14.78
C LYS A 140 15.28 12.46 -14.69
N PRO A 141 14.38 12.54 -15.70
CA PRO A 141 13.16 13.34 -15.57
C PRO A 141 12.27 12.81 -14.45
N TYR A 142 12.12 11.49 -14.32
CA TYR A 142 11.27 10.87 -13.29
C TYR A 142 11.70 11.18 -11.85
N PHE A 143 13.00 11.29 -11.57
CA PHE A 143 13.52 11.59 -10.22
C PHE A 143 13.76 13.08 -9.96
N LEU A 144 13.57 13.95 -10.96
CA LEU A 144 13.77 15.40 -10.83
C LEU A 144 12.44 16.18 -10.73
N GLU A 145 11.34 15.54 -11.10
CA GLU A 145 9.97 16.02 -10.87
C GLU A 145 9.60 15.96 -9.38
#